data_AF-A0A950T6N4-F1
#
_entry.id   AF-A0A950T6N4-F1
#
_cell.length_a   1.000
_cell.length_b   1.000
_cell.length_c   1.000
_cell.angle_alpha   90.00
_cell.angle_beta   90.00
_cell.angle_gamma   90.00
#
_symmetry.space_group_name_H-M   'P 1'
#
loop_
_entity.id
_entity.type
_entity.pdbx_description
1 polymer ?
#
loop_
_entity_poly.entity_id
_entity_poly.type
_entity_poly.pdbx_seq_one_letter_code
_entity_poly.pdbx_strand_id
1 'polypeptide(L)'
;PETRLATVTAAKGLKATTSPPFTRHPENDSAVPPVLVGKLFAAKPGDVVTASDATGSYVAQLDEVQRPEEVSQTAAAGLSRELDNAQQVDLAEEFTRALRTRFPVEIHREALDQYF
;
A
#
# COMPACT_ATOMS: atom_id res chain seq x y z
N PRO A 1 15.64 -21.11 -15.74
CA PRO A 1 14.93 -22.40 -15.55
C PRO A 1 13.41 -22.18 -15.55
N GLU A 2 12.84 -22.04 -16.75
CA GLU A 2 11.45 -21.59 -17.01
C GLU A 2 10.38 -22.69 -16.89
N THR A 3 10.71 -23.84 -16.29
CA THR A 3 9.97 -25.08 -16.51
C THR A 3 8.88 -25.39 -15.48
N ARG A 4 8.60 -24.54 -14.47
CA ARG A 4 7.75 -24.96 -13.32
C ARG A 4 6.29 -24.50 -13.34
N LEU A 5 5.94 -23.34 -13.91
CA LEU A 5 4.53 -22.94 -14.05
C LEU A 5 3.92 -23.31 -15.40
N ALA A 6 4.65 -23.10 -16.50
CA ALA A 6 4.15 -23.36 -17.85
C ALA A 6 3.76 -24.83 -18.06
N THR A 7 4.47 -25.75 -17.40
CA THR A 7 4.19 -27.20 -17.43
C THR A 7 2.93 -27.56 -16.63
N VAL A 8 2.70 -26.89 -15.50
CA VAL A 8 1.52 -27.11 -14.65
C VAL A 8 0.26 -26.49 -15.25
N THR A 9 0.38 -25.34 -15.91
CA THR A 9 -0.75 -24.69 -16.59
C THR A 9 -1.19 -25.47 -17.83
N ALA A 10 -0.25 -26.02 -18.61
CA ALA A 10 -0.57 -26.91 -19.74
C ALA A 10 -1.27 -28.20 -19.28
N ALA A 11 -0.85 -28.78 -18.15
CA ALA A 11 -1.47 -29.97 -17.56
C ALA A 11 -2.88 -29.72 -16.97
N LYS A 12 -3.23 -28.46 -16.71
CA LYS A 12 -4.53 -28.05 -16.13
C LYS A 12 -5.40 -27.25 -17.11
N GLY A 13 -4.97 -27.06 -18.36
CA GLY A 13 -5.70 -26.29 -19.37
C GLY A 13 -5.78 -24.78 -19.08
N LEU A 14 -4.90 -24.27 -18.22
CA LEU A 14 -4.85 -22.86 -17.82
C LEU A 14 -3.85 -22.10 -18.70
N LYS A 15 -4.11 -20.82 -18.98
CA LYS A 15 -3.16 -19.93 -19.66
C LYS A 15 -2.34 -19.18 -18.61
N ALA A 16 -1.02 -19.37 -18.60
CA ALA A 16 -0.12 -18.51 -17.83
C ALA A 16 0.01 -17.16 -18.57
N THR A 17 -0.37 -16.06 -17.93
CA THR A 17 -0.12 -14.70 -18.42
C THR A 17 0.93 -14.03 -17.57
N THR A 18 1.91 -13.39 -18.21
CA THR A 18 2.90 -12.56 -17.52
C THR A 18 2.27 -11.20 -17.24
N SER A 19 2.26 -10.77 -15.99
CA SER A 19 1.77 -9.44 -15.63
C SER A 19 2.76 -8.37 -16.11
N PRO A 20 2.28 -7.17 -16.49
CA PRO A 20 3.14 -5.99 -16.58
C PRO A 20 3.89 -5.75 -15.25
N PRO A 21 5.04 -5.05 -15.26
CA PRO A 21 5.71 -4.65 -14.02
C PRO A 21 4.77 -3.88 -13.10
N PHE A 22 4.73 -4.25 -11.81
CA PHE A 22 3.88 -3.62 -10.80
C PHE A 22 4.69 -3.35 -9.53
N THR A 23 4.21 -2.39 -8.72
CA THR A 23 4.85 -2.00 -7.46
C THR A 23 4.21 -2.74 -6.27
N ARG A 24 4.74 -2.56 -5.05
CA ARG A 24 4.14 -3.11 -3.81
C ARG A 24 2.74 -2.56 -3.52
N HIS A 25 2.43 -1.40 -4.09
CA HIS A 25 1.14 -0.74 -3.99
C HIS A 25 0.66 -0.45 -5.41
N PRO A 26 0.17 -1.48 -6.11
CA PRO A 26 -0.38 -1.25 -7.42
C PRO A 26 -1.61 -0.35 -7.30
N GLU A 27 -1.74 0.57 -8.25
CA GLU A 27 -3.00 1.28 -8.46
C GLU A 27 -4.13 0.26 -8.69
N ASN A 28 -5.37 0.62 -8.32
CA ASN A 28 -6.54 -0.27 -8.32
C ASN A 28 -6.83 -0.99 -9.66
N ASP A 29 -6.17 -0.60 -10.75
CA ASP A 29 -6.34 -1.14 -12.10
C ASP A 29 -5.25 -2.17 -12.49
N SER A 30 -4.44 -2.63 -11.53
CA SER A 30 -3.44 -3.65 -11.84
C SER A 30 -4.08 -5.03 -12.07
N ALA A 31 -3.58 -5.76 -13.06
CA ALA A 31 -4.03 -7.12 -13.39
C ALA A 31 -3.68 -8.17 -12.31
N VAL A 32 -3.08 -7.76 -11.18
CA VAL A 32 -2.62 -8.64 -10.11
C VAL A 32 -3.43 -8.40 -8.84
N PRO A 33 -4.14 -9.42 -8.32
CA PRO A 33 -4.87 -9.31 -7.06
C PRO A 33 -3.99 -8.80 -5.90
N PRO A 34 -4.45 -7.84 -5.08
CA PRO A 34 -3.66 -7.29 -3.98
C PRO A 34 -3.15 -8.34 -2.99
N VAL A 35 -3.92 -9.41 -2.79
CA VAL A 35 -3.58 -10.53 -1.89
C VAL A 35 -2.33 -11.29 -2.35
N LEU A 36 -2.05 -11.30 -3.66
CA LEU A 36 -0.82 -11.89 -4.22
C LEU A 36 0.38 -10.95 -4.10
N VAL A 37 0.18 -9.65 -4.28
CA VAL A 37 1.25 -8.64 -4.30
C VAL A 37 2.13 -8.73 -3.06
N GLY A 38 1.51 -8.70 -1.87
CA GLY A 38 2.26 -8.76 -0.61
C GLY A 38 3.07 -10.06 -0.45
N LYS A 39 2.51 -11.18 -0.89
CA LYS A 39 3.18 -12.49 -0.81
C LYS A 39 4.29 -12.63 -1.87
N LEU A 40 4.10 -12.10 -3.07
CA LEU A 40 5.10 -12.10 -4.14
C LEU A 40 6.33 -11.27 -3.76
N PHE A 41 6.15 -10.10 -3.16
CA PHE A 41 7.25 -9.25 -2.71
C PHE A 41 7.96 -9.75 -1.43
N ALA A 42 7.40 -10.76 -0.75
CA ALA A 42 8.03 -11.46 0.37
C ALA A 42 8.74 -12.77 -0.05
N ALA A 43 8.41 -13.29 -1.24
CA ALA A 43 8.99 -14.52 -1.78
C ALA A 43 10.36 -14.24 -2.43
N LYS A 44 11.18 -15.29 -2.64
CA LYS A 44 12.43 -15.15 -3.38
C LYS A 44 12.14 -15.20 -4.88
N PRO A 45 12.94 -14.53 -5.74
CA PRO A 45 12.86 -14.75 -7.19
C PRO A 45 12.93 -16.25 -7.51
N GLY A 46 11.99 -16.73 -8.33
CA GLY A 46 11.78 -18.12 -8.67
C GLY A 46 10.80 -18.89 -7.77
N ASP A 47 10.40 -18.35 -6.62
CA ASP A 47 9.42 -19.01 -5.73
C ASP A 47 8.00 -18.89 -6.26
N VAL A 48 7.20 -19.93 -6.00
CA VAL A 48 5.78 -19.99 -6.35
C VAL A 48 4.96 -19.66 -5.11
N VAL A 49 4.05 -18.72 -5.27
CA VAL A 49 3.15 -18.21 -4.25
C VAL A 49 1.72 -18.56 -4.63
N THR A 50 0.95 -18.99 -3.63
CA THR A 50 -0.49 -19.21 -3.76
C THR A 50 -1.27 -18.27 -2.86
N ALA A 51 -2.35 -17.73 -3.40
CA ALA A 51 -3.31 -16.93 -2.65
C ALA A 51 -4.73 -17.25 -3.12
N SER A 52 -5.69 -17.03 -2.23
CA SER A 52 -7.10 -17.19 -2.53
C SER A 52 -7.83 -15.98 -1.95
N ASP A 53 -8.81 -15.48 -2.68
CA ASP A 53 -9.74 -14.45 -2.21
C ASP A 53 -11.20 -14.86 -2.55
N ALA A 54 -12.15 -13.95 -2.36
CA ALA A 54 -13.56 -14.19 -2.68
C ALA A 54 -13.83 -14.39 -4.18
N THR A 55 -12.87 -14.03 -5.04
CA THR A 55 -12.96 -14.04 -6.50
C THR A 55 -12.30 -15.28 -7.10
N GLY A 56 -11.34 -15.90 -6.40
CA GLY A 56 -10.78 -17.18 -6.82
C GLY A 56 -9.51 -17.62 -6.10
N SER A 57 -8.90 -18.69 -6.62
CA SER A 57 -7.56 -19.15 -6.22
C SER A 57 -6.55 -18.80 -7.30
N TYR A 58 -5.41 -18.27 -6.87
CA TYR A 58 -4.35 -17.76 -7.72
C TYR A 58 -3.02 -18.43 -7.38
N VAL A 59 -2.25 -18.71 -8.42
CA VAL A 59 -0.89 -19.22 -8.33
C VAL A 59 -0.02 -18.32 -9.18
N ALA A 60 1.02 -17.74 -8.58
CA ALA A 60 1.95 -16.85 -9.26
C ALA A 60 3.39 -17.24 -8.90
N GLN A 61 4.31 -17.16 -9.85
CA GLN A 61 5.74 -17.33 -9.62
C GLN A 61 6.37 -15.95 -9.74
N LEU A 62 7.18 -15.58 -8.75
CA LEU A 62 7.97 -14.36 -8.84
C LEU A 62 9.11 -14.61 -9.83
N ASP A 63 9.15 -13.87 -10.94
CA ASP A 63 10.25 -13.98 -11.90
C ASP A 63 11.46 -13.18 -11.40
N GLU A 64 11.29 -11.87 -11.24
CA GLU A 64 12.32 -10.95 -10.78
C GLU A 64 11.71 -9.82 -9.93
N VAL A 65 12.49 -9.31 -8.97
CA VAL A 65 12.19 -8.05 -8.27
C VAL A 65 13.18 -7.00 -8.75
N GLN A 66 12.71 -6.08 -9.59
CA GLN A 66 13.54 -4.97 -10.07
C GLN A 66 13.72 -3.94 -8.95
N ARG A 67 14.95 -3.76 -8.50
CA ARG A 67 15.32 -2.66 -7.59
C ARG A 67 15.70 -1.46 -8.45
N PRO A 68 15.04 -0.30 -8.30
CA PRO A 68 15.47 0.90 -9.01
C PRO A 68 16.90 1.26 -8.56
N GLU A 69 17.81 1.40 -9.52
CA GLU A 69 19.22 1.78 -9.27
C GLU A 69 19.33 3.24 -8.83
N GLU A 70 18.44 4.10 -9.36
CA GLU A 70 18.37 5.51 -9.02
C GLU A 70 16.99 5.87 -8.46
N VAL A 71 16.99 6.55 -7.31
CA VAL A 71 15.77 7.13 -6.75
C VAL A 71 15.49 8.42 -7.48
N SER A 72 14.34 8.51 -8.15
CA SER A 72 13.92 9.76 -8.78
C SER A 72 13.86 10.89 -7.76
N GLN A 73 14.57 12.00 -8.02
CA GLN A 73 14.54 13.18 -7.16
C GLN A 73 13.11 13.73 -6.99
N THR A 74 12.26 13.58 -8.02
CA THR A 74 10.85 14.02 -7.95
C THR A 74 10.03 13.13 -7.01
N ALA A 75 10.29 11.82 -7.01
CA ALA A 75 9.65 10.88 -6.09
C ALA A 75 10.10 11.13 -4.65
N ALA A 76 11.41 11.35 -4.43
CA ALA A 76 11.95 11.71 -3.13
C ALA A 76 11.34 13.02 -2.59
N ALA A 77 11.29 14.07 -3.41
CA ALA A 77 10.67 15.34 -3.04
C ALA A 77 9.15 15.25 -2.83
N GLY A 78 8.47 14.31 -3.51
CA GLY A 78 7.07 13.97 -3.24
C GLY A 78 6.89 13.40 -1.84
N LEU A 79 7.68 12.38 -1.50
CA LEU A 79 7.64 11.73 -0.20
C LEU A 79 8.03 12.68 0.94
N SER A 80 9.06 13.51 0.77
CA SER A 80 9.43 14.53 1.76
C SER A 80 8.27 15.47 2.08
N ARG A 81 7.56 15.95 1.06
CA ARG A 81 6.40 16.83 1.25
C ARG A 81 5.25 16.14 1.98
N GLU A 82 5.01 14.87 1.69
CA GLU A 82 3.97 14.09 2.38
C GLU A 82 4.29 13.94 3.88
N LEU A 83 5.55 13.62 4.20
CA LEU A 83 6.02 13.51 5.57
C LEU A 83 5.96 14.85 6.31
N ASP A 84 6.40 15.94 5.67
CA ASP A 84 6.35 17.29 6.25
C ASP A 84 4.91 17.69 6.59
N ASN A 85 3.96 17.45 5.67
CA ASN A 85 2.55 17.75 5.91
C ASN A 85 1.97 16.91 7.06
N ALA A 86 2.26 15.61 7.11
CA ALA A 86 1.80 14.74 8.19
C ALA A 86 2.33 15.20 9.55
N GLN A 87 3.61 15.58 9.62
CA GLN A 87 4.24 16.10 10.83
C GLN A 87 3.64 17.43 11.28
N GLN A 88 3.32 18.34 10.34
CA GLN A 88 2.70 19.62 10.66
C GLN A 88 1.31 19.44 11.28
N VAL A 89 0.50 18.52 10.74
CA VAL A 89 -0.83 18.21 11.27
C VAL A 89 -0.73 17.64 12.68
N ASP A 90 0.12 16.63 12.88
CA ASP A 90 0.33 15.99 14.19
C ASP A 90 0.79 17.01 15.25
N LEU A 91 1.76 17.87 14.90
CA LEU A 91 2.25 18.91 15.79
C LEU A 91 1.14 19.92 16.16
N ALA A 92 0.30 20.31 15.20
CA ALA A 92 -0.80 21.24 15.45
C ALA A 92 -1.88 20.62 16.37
N GLU A 93 -2.20 19.35 16.17
CA GLU A 93 -3.13 18.60 17.01
C GLU A 93 -2.62 18.47 18.45
N GLU A 94 -1.37 18.02 18.62
CA GLU A 94 -0.77 17.86 19.94
C GLU A 94 -0.56 19.21 20.64
N PHE A 95 -0.19 20.27 19.90
CA PHE A 95 -0.12 21.61 20.44
C PHE A 95 -1.49 22.11 20.94
N THR A 96 -2.54 21.93 20.14
CA THR A 96 -3.92 22.30 20.54
C THR A 96 -4.38 21.52 21.76
N ARG A 97 -4.06 20.23 21.81
CA ARG A 97 -4.35 19.36 22.96
C ARG A 97 -3.63 19.84 24.22
N ALA A 98 -2.34 20.14 24.13
CA ALA A 98 -1.55 20.65 25.24
C ALA A 98 -2.08 22.00 25.75
N LEU A 99 -2.52 22.89 24.84
CA LEU A 99 -3.14 24.17 25.23
C LEU A 99 -4.44 23.95 26.00
N ARG A 100 -5.32 23.04 25.55
CA ARG A 100 -6.57 22.71 26.25
C ARG A 100 -6.31 22.09 27.63
N THR A 101 -5.27 21.27 27.77
CA THR A 101 -4.89 20.71 29.07
C THR A 101 -4.33 21.78 30.02
N ARG A 102 -3.52 22.71 29.50
CA ARG A 102 -2.91 23.77 30.31
C ARG A 102 -3.89 24.86 30.69
N PHE A 103 -4.83 25.18 29.79
CA PHE A 103 -5.86 26.19 29.98
C PHE A 103 -7.22 25.53 29.75
N PRO A 104 -7.77 24.84 30.78
CA PRO A 104 -9.08 24.23 30.67
C PRO A 104 -10.12 25.33 30.43
N VAL A 105 -10.87 25.21 29.33
CA VAL A 105 -11.90 26.17 28.95
C VAL A 105 -13.25 25.56 29.32
N GLU A 106 -14.01 26.22 30.18
CA GLU A 106 -15.40 25.86 30.47
C GLU A 106 -16.32 26.54 29.46
N ILE A 107 -17.00 25.75 28.63
CA ILE A 107 -17.96 26.27 27.66
C ILE A 107 -19.34 26.23 28.30
N HIS A 108 -19.81 27.39 28.78
CA HIS A 108 -21.18 27.57 29.24
C HIS A 108 -22.12 27.69 28.02
N ARG A 109 -22.51 26.54 27.46
CA ARG A 109 -23.34 26.45 26.25
C ARG A 109 -24.70 27.17 26.39
N GLU A 110 -25.26 27.15 27.60
CA GLU A 110 -26.51 27.83 27.95
C GLU A 110 -26.47 29.35 27.71
N ALA A 111 -25.30 29.98 27.86
CA ALA A 111 -25.13 31.40 27.59
C ALA A 111 -24.97 31.70 26.09
N LEU A 112 -24.44 30.75 25.31
CA LEU A 112 -24.29 30.91 23.86
C LEU A 112 -25.63 30.73 23.15
N ASP A 113 -26.46 29.79 23.59
CA ASP A 113 -27.80 29.53 23.03
C ASP A 113 -28.80 30.66 23.29
N GLN A 114 -28.49 31.60 24.18
CA GLN A 114 -29.35 32.79 24.43
C GLN A 114 -29.06 33.95 23.46
N TYR A 115 -27.93 33.93 22.75
CA TYR A 115 -27.53 34.96 21.78
C TYR A 115 -27.68 34.55 20.31
N PHE A 116 -28.00 33.27 20.05
CA PHE A 116 -28.36 32.74 18.72
C PHE A 116 -29.84 32.34 18.69
#